data_AF-A0A7V9VBH6-F1
#
_entry.id   AF-A0A7V9VBH6-F1
#
_cell.length_a   1.000
_cell.length_b   1.000
_cell.length_c   1.000
_cell.angle_alpha   90.00
_cell.angle_beta   90.00
_cell.angle_gamma   90.00
#
_symmetry.space_group_name_H-M   'P 1'
#
loop_
_entity.id
_entity.type
_entity.pdbx_description
1 polymer ?
#
loop_
_entity_poly.entity_id
_entity_poly.type
_entity_poly.pdbx_seq_one_letter_code
_entity_poly.pdbx_strand_id
1 'polypeptide(L)'
;MGIAGALIAAILVVTTVRDYVIKPRTVLASVNGTDITRRDYWRYQGVQLIEQVNQYSRLAGLLPADQAGQYRQLAAQAQSDLDSLWGTTDVEDQALQQMVDDQIFLDYADDVGVSVTDDDVNQYILNRFSPQDAPLIPDTPTPTYIPERAQA
;
A
#
# COMPACT_ATOMS: atom_id res chain seq x y z
N MET A 1 -17.17 -44.96 -0.97
CA MET A 1 -17.12 -43.63 -1.62
C MET A 1 -17.53 -42.46 -0.71
N GLY A 2 -18.50 -42.61 0.21
CA GLY A 2 -18.97 -41.49 1.05
C GLY A 2 -17.95 -40.91 2.05
N ILE A 3 -17.13 -41.76 2.69
CA ILE A 3 -16.14 -41.31 3.69
C ILE A 3 -15.00 -40.52 3.03
N ALA A 4 -14.51 -40.99 1.87
CA ALA A 4 -13.44 -40.30 1.13
C ALA A 4 -13.89 -38.91 0.63
N GLY A 5 -15.11 -38.80 0.08
CA GLY A 5 -15.66 -37.51 -0.34
C GLY A 5 -15.85 -36.53 0.81
N ALA A 6 -16.34 -37.01 1.97
CA ALA A 6 -16.50 -36.20 3.17
C ALA A 6 -15.16 -35.68 3.71
N LEU A 7 -14.11 -36.52 3.70
CA LEU A 7 -12.77 -36.12 4.14
C LEU A 7 -12.16 -35.04 3.24
N ILE A 8 -12.29 -35.17 1.92
CA ILE A 8 -11.80 -34.15 0.97
C ILE A 8 -12.54 -32.82 1.19
N ALA A 9 -13.87 -32.85 1.32
CA ALA A 9 -14.66 -31.66 1.58
C ALA A 9 -14.25 -30.98 2.90
N ALA A 10 -14.01 -31.76 3.96
CA ALA A 10 -13.56 -31.24 5.25
C ALA A 10 -12.17 -30.59 5.15
N ILE A 11 -11.22 -31.21 4.46
CA ILE A 11 -9.88 -30.64 4.23
C ILE A 11 -9.99 -29.32 3.48
N LEU A 12 -10.78 -29.27 2.40
CA LEU A 12 -10.98 -28.04 1.62
C LEU A 12 -11.55 -26.91 2.48
N VAL A 13 -12.59 -27.18 3.28
CA VAL A 13 -13.17 -26.17 4.18
C VAL A 13 -12.13 -25.65 5.16
N VAL A 14 -11.35 -26.54 5.78
CA VAL A 14 -10.30 -26.14 6.74
C VAL A 14 -9.22 -25.30 6.07
N THR A 15 -8.72 -25.70 4.90
CA THR A 15 -7.68 -24.96 4.19
C THR A 15 -8.20 -23.59 3.74
N THR A 16 -9.41 -23.52 3.18
CA THR A 16 -10.00 -22.25 2.74
C THR A 16 -10.23 -21.30 3.90
N VAL A 17 -10.78 -21.77 5.03
CA VAL A 17 -10.97 -20.91 6.22
C VAL A 17 -9.61 -20.43 6.74
N ARG A 18 -8.62 -21.30 6.83
CA ARG A 18 -7.28 -20.90 7.29
C ARG A 18 -6.67 -19.83 6.38
N ASP A 19 -6.71 -20.03 5.07
CA ASP A 19 -5.98 -19.19 4.12
C ASP A 19 -6.66 -17.84 3.88
N TYR A 20 -7.99 -17.80 3.83
CA TYR A 20 -8.73 -16.57 3.51
C TYR A 20 -9.25 -15.82 4.75
N VAL A 21 -9.35 -16.48 5.91
CA VAL A 21 -9.98 -15.88 7.10
C VAL A 21 -8.96 -15.68 8.23
N ILE A 22 -8.18 -16.71 8.55
CA ILE A 22 -7.28 -16.70 9.72
C ILE A 22 -5.95 -16.02 9.41
N LYS A 23 -5.24 -16.48 8.36
CA LYS A 23 -3.93 -15.92 7.96
C LYS A 23 -3.96 -14.40 7.79
N PRO A 24 -4.90 -13.77 7.06
CA PRO A 24 -4.89 -12.32 6.87
C PRO A 24 -5.20 -11.51 8.14
N ARG A 25 -5.85 -12.11 9.14
CA ARG A 25 -6.24 -11.45 10.40
C ARG A 25 -5.24 -11.66 11.53
N THR A 26 -4.11 -12.29 11.26
CA THR A 26 -3.06 -12.48 12.26
C THR A 26 -2.41 -11.13 12.54
N VAL A 27 -2.37 -10.74 13.82
CA VAL A 27 -1.72 -9.51 14.28
C VAL A 27 -0.21 -9.72 14.26
N LEU A 28 0.53 -8.79 13.66
CA LEU A 28 1.98 -8.81 13.55
C LEU A 28 2.64 -7.88 14.56
N ALA A 29 2.02 -6.71 14.79
CA ALA A 29 2.43 -5.73 15.79
C ALA A 29 1.20 -4.98 16.30
N SER A 30 1.31 -4.32 17.46
CA SER A 30 0.26 -3.47 18.02
C SER A 30 0.88 -2.20 18.55
N VAL A 31 0.31 -1.04 18.21
CA VAL A 31 0.79 0.29 18.57
C VAL A 31 -0.37 1.02 19.22
N ASN A 32 -0.24 1.35 20.50
CA ASN A 32 -1.24 2.12 21.27
C ASN A 32 -2.70 1.57 21.18
N GLY A 33 -2.86 0.25 21.02
CA GLY A 33 -4.16 -0.40 20.87
C GLY A 33 -4.67 -0.54 19.42
N THR A 34 -3.94 0.00 18.45
CA THR A 34 -4.16 -0.24 17.01
C THR A 34 -3.32 -1.43 16.56
N ASP A 35 -4.01 -2.48 16.08
CA ASP A 35 -3.36 -3.71 15.61
C ASP A 35 -2.97 -3.62 14.13
N ILE A 36 -1.70 -3.89 13.84
CA ILE A 36 -1.18 -4.04 12.48
C ILE A 36 -1.34 -5.51 12.08
N THR A 37 -2.26 -5.78 11.16
CA THR A 37 -2.53 -7.16 10.70
C THR A 37 -1.69 -7.56 9.50
N ARG A 38 -1.58 -8.86 9.25
CA ARG A 38 -0.89 -9.38 8.06
C ARG A 38 -1.50 -8.86 6.75
N ARG A 39 -2.80 -8.63 6.71
CA ARG A 39 -3.44 -8.01 5.55
C ARG A 39 -2.92 -6.59 5.31
N ASP A 40 -2.71 -5.82 6.36
CA ASP A 40 -2.19 -4.46 6.25
C ASP A 40 -0.74 -4.47 5.78
N TYR A 41 0.05 -5.43 6.26
CA TYR A 41 1.40 -5.67 5.75
C TYR A 41 1.42 -6.00 4.25
N TRP A 42 0.57 -6.91 3.77
CA TRP A 42 0.49 -7.22 2.33
C TRP A 42 0.05 -6.00 1.50
N ARG A 43 -0.84 -5.16 2.03
CA ARG A 43 -1.22 -3.92 1.33
C ARG A 43 -0.04 -2.95 1.26
N TYR A 44 0.67 -2.76 2.36
CA TYR A 44 1.82 -1.88 2.44
C TYR A 44 2.92 -2.31 1.45
N GLN A 45 3.34 -3.58 1.52
CA GLN A 45 4.33 -4.15 0.60
C GLN A 45 3.85 -4.15 -0.85
N GLY A 46 2.55 -4.42 -1.09
CA GLY A 46 1.98 -4.40 -2.43
C GLY A 46 2.09 -3.04 -3.10
N VAL A 47 1.85 -1.95 -2.35
CA VAL A 47 2.02 -0.58 -2.85
C VAL A 47 3.49 -0.30 -3.18
N GLN A 48 4.44 -0.74 -2.34
CA GLN A 48 5.87 -0.56 -2.60
C GLN A 48 6.31 -1.29 -3.87
N LEU A 49 5.92 -2.55 -4.04
CA LEU A 49 6.25 -3.35 -5.22
C LEU A 49 5.64 -2.77 -6.50
N ILE A 50 4.39 -2.28 -6.44
CA ILE A 50 3.77 -1.59 -7.59
C ILE A 50 4.55 -0.33 -7.97
N GLU A 51 4.97 0.48 -6.99
CA GLU A 51 5.77 1.67 -7.30
C GLU A 51 7.10 1.28 -7.94
N GLN A 52 7.74 0.22 -7.45
CA GLN A 52 8.98 -0.30 -8.00
C GLN A 52 8.80 -0.80 -9.44
N VAL A 53 7.73 -1.56 -9.75
CA VAL A 53 7.38 -1.98 -11.12
C VAL A 53 7.22 -0.75 -12.03
N ASN A 54 6.48 0.26 -11.58
CA ASN A 54 6.24 1.47 -12.35
C ASN A 54 7.53 2.25 -12.59
N GLN A 55 8.38 2.40 -11.57
CA GLN A 55 9.67 3.07 -11.67
C GLN A 55 10.57 2.40 -12.71
N TYR A 56 10.73 1.07 -12.64
CA TYR A 56 11.56 0.33 -13.58
C TYR A 56 10.99 0.31 -14.99
N SER A 57 9.67 0.18 -15.13
CA SER A 57 9.01 0.22 -16.43
C SER A 57 9.16 1.58 -17.11
N ARG A 58 9.01 2.68 -16.36
CA ARG A 58 9.27 4.05 -16.86
C ARG A 58 10.72 4.19 -17.32
N LEU A 59 11.69 3.75 -16.51
CA LEU A 59 13.11 3.86 -16.85
C LEU A 59 13.47 3.02 -18.09
N ALA A 60 12.93 1.81 -18.18
CA ALA A 60 13.10 0.94 -19.35
C ALA A 60 12.52 1.55 -20.64
N GLY A 61 11.47 2.37 -20.55
CA GLY A 61 10.88 3.09 -21.68
C GLY A 61 11.68 4.31 -22.13
N LEU A 62 12.50 4.89 -21.25
CA LEU A 62 13.31 6.08 -21.53
C LEU A 62 14.71 5.74 -22.08
N LEU A 63 15.22 4.52 -21.81
CA LEU A 63 16.57 4.11 -22.18
C LEU A 63 16.63 3.39 -23.54
N PRO A 64 17.78 3.44 -24.23
CA PRO A 64 17.99 2.64 -25.43
C PRO A 64 17.95 1.13 -25.13
N ALA A 65 17.61 0.32 -26.14
CA ALA A 65 17.22 -1.08 -25.96
C ALA A 65 18.31 -1.99 -25.36
N ASP A 66 19.59 -1.64 -25.54
CA ASP A 66 20.76 -2.30 -24.97
C ASP A 66 20.85 -2.16 -23.45
N GLN A 67 20.42 -1.02 -22.89
CA GLN A 67 20.41 -0.77 -21.44
C GLN A 67 19.04 -1.03 -20.81
N ALA A 68 17.96 -0.98 -21.58
CA ALA A 68 16.61 -1.22 -21.08
C ALA A 68 16.37 -2.67 -20.61
N GLY A 69 17.15 -3.63 -21.12
CA GLY A 69 17.01 -5.06 -20.79
C GLY A 69 17.08 -5.35 -19.29
N GLN A 70 18.04 -4.75 -18.56
CA GLN A 70 18.18 -4.96 -17.12
C GLN A 70 16.97 -4.46 -16.33
N TYR A 71 16.40 -3.32 -16.72
CA TYR A 71 15.26 -2.71 -16.02
C TYR A 71 13.96 -3.44 -16.29
N ARG A 72 13.79 -3.99 -17.51
CA ARG A 72 12.66 -4.88 -17.80
C ARG A 72 12.69 -6.15 -16.95
N GLN A 73 13.89 -6.70 -16.71
CA GLN A 73 14.04 -7.87 -15.84
C GLN A 73 13.71 -7.52 -14.38
N LEU A 74 14.19 -6.39 -13.87
CA LEU A 74 13.85 -5.93 -12.52
C LEU A 74 12.35 -5.67 -12.35
N ALA A 75 11.71 -5.04 -13.35
CA ALA A 75 10.25 -4.85 -13.35
C ALA A 75 9.51 -6.19 -13.33
N ALA A 76 9.95 -7.17 -14.11
CA ALA A 76 9.35 -8.50 -14.14
C ALA A 76 9.52 -9.24 -12.81
N GLN A 77 10.67 -9.09 -12.14
CA GLN A 77 10.90 -9.67 -10.82
C GLN A 77 9.96 -9.05 -9.77
N ALA A 78 9.91 -7.71 -9.70
CA ALA A 78 9.02 -7.02 -8.77
C ALA A 78 7.54 -7.37 -8.99
N GLN A 79 7.14 -7.58 -10.25
CA GLN A 79 5.80 -8.07 -10.59
C GLN A 79 5.56 -9.50 -10.08
N SER A 80 6.53 -10.40 -10.23
CA SER A 80 6.44 -11.77 -9.70
C SER A 80 6.36 -11.78 -8.18
N ASP A 81 7.11 -10.91 -7.51
CA ASP A 81 7.10 -10.79 -6.05
C ASP A 81 5.73 -10.30 -5.58
N LEU A 82 5.14 -9.32 -6.28
CA LEU A 82 3.79 -8.81 -6.02
C LEU A 82 2.72 -9.91 -6.15
N ASP A 83 2.81 -10.74 -7.20
CA ASP A 83 1.86 -11.84 -7.43
C ASP A 83 1.95 -12.91 -6.33
N SER A 84 3.15 -13.10 -5.76
CA SER A 84 3.41 -14.07 -4.68
C SER A 84 3.13 -13.54 -3.26
N LEU A 85 2.98 -12.22 -3.11
CA LEU A 85 2.83 -11.57 -1.82
C LEU A 85 1.56 -12.02 -1.07
N TRP A 86 0.44 -12.13 -1.80
CA TRP A 86 -0.83 -12.48 -1.19
C TRP A 86 -0.85 -13.93 -0.73
N GLY A 87 -0.90 -14.14 0.59
CA GLY A 87 -0.89 -15.47 1.19
C GLY A 87 0.46 -15.88 1.78
N THR A 88 1.52 -15.09 1.58
CA THR A 88 2.80 -15.34 2.25
C THR A 88 2.69 -15.17 3.77
N THR A 89 3.39 -16.01 4.51
CA THR A 89 3.55 -15.84 5.96
C THR A 89 4.81 -15.07 6.33
N ASP A 90 5.66 -14.82 5.34
CA ASP A 90 6.94 -14.15 5.52
C ASP A 90 6.71 -12.65 5.73
N VAL A 91 7.43 -12.11 6.71
CA VAL A 91 7.34 -10.70 7.11
C VAL A 91 8.76 -10.17 7.17
N GLU A 92 8.99 -9.07 6.47
CA GLU A 92 10.25 -8.34 6.52
C GLU A 92 10.24 -7.39 7.71
N ASP A 93 11.19 -7.56 8.64
CA ASP A 93 11.26 -6.81 9.89
C ASP A 93 11.35 -5.29 9.64
N GLN A 94 12.11 -4.87 8.62
CA GLN A 94 12.27 -3.45 8.29
C GLN A 94 10.96 -2.82 7.82
N ALA A 95 10.19 -3.52 6.98
CA ALA A 95 8.90 -3.03 6.52
C ALA A 95 7.87 -3.00 7.66
N LEU A 96 7.86 -4.02 8.53
CA LEU A 96 7.00 -4.02 9.72
C LEU A 96 7.36 -2.88 10.67
N GLN A 97 8.65 -2.61 10.88
CA GLN A 97 9.12 -1.52 11.71
C GLN A 97 8.69 -0.16 11.14
N GLN A 98 8.80 0.05 9.83
CA GLN A 98 8.31 1.26 9.19
C GLN A 98 6.80 1.44 9.39
N MET A 99 6.01 0.37 9.28
CA MET A 99 4.56 0.44 9.56
C MET A 99 4.24 0.82 11.01
N VAL A 100 5.05 0.34 11.97
CA VAL A 100 4.94 0.73 13.38
C VAL A 100 5.24 2.22 13.55
N ASP A 101 6.34 2.69 12.96
CA ASP A 101 6.73 4.11 13.02
C ASP A 101 5.68 5.01 12.34
N ASP A 102 5.13 4.59 11.21
CA ASP A 102 4.05 5.28 10.50
C ASP A 102 2.79 5.38 11.38
N GLN A 103 2.45 4.32 12.13
CA GLN A 103 1.32 4.34 13.05
C GLN A 103 1.55 5.30 14.23
N ILE A 104 2.76 5.34 14.79
CA ILE A 104 3.13 6.31 15.84
C ILE A 104 2.98 7.74 15.32
N PHE A 105 3.37 7.98 14.07
CA PHE A 105 3.23 9.29 13.45
C PHE A 105 1.75 9.68 13.29
N LEU A 106 0.90 8.75 12.84
CA LEU A 106 -0.53 8.98 12.71
C LEU A 106 -1.21 9.29 14.05
N ASP A 107 -0.87 8.54 15.11
CA ASP A 107 -1.38 8.79 16.45
C ASP A 107 -1.03 10.21 16.94
N TYR A 108 0.19 10.68 16.65
CA TYR A 108 0.64 12.02 17.03
C TYR A 108 0.06 13.13 16.14
N ALA A 109 -0.20 12.84 14.85
CA ALA A 109 -0.76 13.81 13.90
C ALA A 109 -2.14 14.33 14.36
N ASP A 110 -2.99 13.42 14.87
CA ASP A 110 -4.28 13.76 15.45
C ASP A 110 -4.12 14.67 16.69
N ASP A 111 -3.16 14.37 17.56
CA ASP A 111 -2.86 15.15 18.77
C ASP A 111 -2.39 16.58 18.46
N VAL A 112 -1.69 16.80 17.33
CA VAL A 112 -1.26 18.13 16.88
C VAL A 112 -2.26 18.82 15.94
N GLY A 113 -3.44 18.23 15.72
CA GLY A 113 -4.51 18.81 14.92
C GLY A 113 -4.26 18.78 13.41
N VAL A 114 -3.43 17.85 12.93
CA VAL A 114 -3.22 17.59 11.50
C VAL A 114 -4.20 16.50 11.08
N SER A 115 -5.24 16.85 10.36
CA SER A 115 -6.19 15.89 9.78
C SER A 115 -6.11 15.90 8.26
N VAL A 116 -6.25 14.71 7.67
CA VAL A 116 -6.37 14.51 6.22
C VAL A 116 -7.84 14.22 5.92
N THR A 117 -8.46 15.00 5.03
CA THR A 117 -9.85 14.79 4.64
C THR A 117 -9.98 13.77 3.51
N ASP A 118 -11.18 13.20 3.34
CA ASP A 118 -11.47 12.30 2.20
C ASP A 118 -11.23 13.01 0.85
N ASP A 119 -11.46 14.32 0.78
CA ASP A 119 -11.19 15.12 -0.40
C ASP A 119 -9.69 15.21 -0.70
N ASP A 120 -8.85 15.37 0.33
CA ASP A 120 -7.39 15.38 0.17
C ASP A 120 -6.88 14.02 -0.36
N VAL A 121 -7.42 12.92 0.15
CA VAL A 121 -7.09 11.57 -0.32
C VAL A 121 -7.54 11.37 -1.77
N ASN A 122 -8.76 11.81 -2.12
CA ASN A 122 -9.27 11.71 -3.48
C ASN A 122 -8.43 12.54 -4.46
N GLN A 123 -8.08 13.78 -4.10
CA GLN A 123 -7.19 14.61 -4.91
C GLN A 123 -5.81 13.97 -5.08
N TYR A 124 -5.26 13.37 -4.02
CA TYR A 124 -4.00 12.65 -4.10
C TYR A 124 -4.07 11.45 -5.05
N ILE A 125 -5.11 10.61 -4.92
CA ILE A 125 -5.31 9.43 -5.78
C ILE A 125 -5.48 9.87 -7.24
N LEU A 126 -6.30 10.88 -7.48
CA LEU A 126 -6.51 11.42 -8.82
C LEU A 126 -5.20 11.96 -9.39
N ASN A 127 -4.43 12.74 -8.64
CA ASN A 127 -3.14 13.25 -9.12
C ASN A 127 -2.13 12.13 -9.37
N ARG A 128 -2.15 11.07 -8.55
CA ARG A 128 -1.21 9.95 -8.66
C ARG A 128 -1.53 9.00 -9.81
N PHE A 129 -2.81 8.82 -10.14
CA PHE A 129 -3.26 7.80 -11.12
C PHE A 129 -4.01 8.37 -12.33
N SER A 130 -4.17 9.69 -12.44
CA SER A 130 -4.76 10.30 -13.64
C SER A 130 -3.87 10.12 -14.86
N PRO A 131 -4.45 9.75 -16.03
CA PRO A 131 -3.77 9.88 -17.31
C PRO A 131 -3.35 11.34 -17.55
N GLN A 132 -2.28 11.57 -18.33
CA GLN A 132 -1.78 12.92 -18.64
C GLN A 132 -2.82 13.87 -19.24
N ASP A 133 -3.94 13.34 -19.76
CA ASP A 133 -5.00 14.08 -20.45
C ASP A 133 -6.30 14.27 -19.63
N ALA A 134 -6.33 13.95 -18.33
CA ALA A 134 -7.51 14.19 -17.49
C ALA A 134 -7.64 15.67 -17.08
N PRO A 135 -8.85 16.26 -17.08
CA PRO A 135 -9.04 17.63 -16.64
C PRO A 135 -8.66 17.77 -15.15
N LEU A 136 -7.69 18.64 -14.87
CA LEU A 136 -7.29 19.01 -13.51
C LEU A 136 -8.50 19.65 -12.81
N ILE A 137 -8.92 19.08 -11.67
CA ILE A 137 -9.91 19.69 -10.79
C ILE A 137 -9.27 20.99 -10.28
N PRO A 138 -9.97 22.14 -10.26
CA PRO A 138 -9.39 23.39 -9.79
C PRO A 138 -8.90 23.26 -8.34
N ASP A 139 -7.71 23.80 -8.08
CA ASP A 139 -7.04 23.78 -6.77
C ASP A 139 -7.99 24.21 -5.64
N THR A 140 -7.94 23.49 -4.51
CA THR A 140 -8.59 23.90 -3.26
C THR A 140 -8.13 25.33 -2.92
N PRO A 141 -9.03 26.29 -2.66
CA PRO A 141 -8.64 27.68 -2.49
C PRO A 141 -7.73 27.85 -1.27
N THR A 142 -6.49 28.24 -1.52
CA THR A 142 -5.53 28.63 -0.47
C THR A 142 -6.11 29.80 0.33
N PRO A 143 -6.30 29.69 1.66
CA PRO A 143 -6.73 30.81 2.47
C PRO A 143 -5.69 31.93 2.39
N THR A 144 -6.08 33.04 1.76
CA THR A 144 -5.23 34.24 1.70
C THR A 144 -5.30 34.94 3.04
N TYR A 145 -4.27 34.80 3.87
CA TYR A 145 -4.11 35.63 5.06
C TYR A 145 -3.85 37.08 4.62
N ILE A 146 -4.81 37.97 4.85
CA ILE A 146 -4.63 39.41 4.69
C ILE A 146 -3.79 39.89 5.89
N PRO A 147 -2.57 40.43 5.69
CA PRO A 147 -1.83 41.00 6.79
C PRO A 147 -2.49 42.32 7.22
N GLU A 148 -3.14 42.32 8.38
CA GLU A 148 -3.57 43.54 9.05
C GLU A 148 -2.31 44.31 9.48
N ARG A 149 -2.03 45.45 8.80
CA ARG A 149 -0.92 46.32 9.18
C ARG A 149 -1.18 46.88 10.57
N ALA A 150 -0.47 46.38 11.57
CA ALA A 150 -0.34 47.04 12.85
C ALA A 150 0.33 48.42 12.63
N GLN A 151 -0.37 49.45 13.09
CA GLN A 151 0.05 50.85 13.07
C GLN A 151 1.30 51.03 13.96
N ALA A 152 2.27 51.82 13.48
CA ALA A 152 3.32 52.44 14.28
C ALA A 152 3.66 53.80 13.67
#